data_AF-A0A124I6Y4-F1
#
_entry.id   AF-A0A124I6Y4-F1
#
_cell.length_a   1.000
_cell.length_b   1.000
_cell.length_c   1.000
_cell.angle_alpha   90.00
_cell.angle_beta   90.00
_cell.angle_gamma   90.00
#
_symmetry.space_group_name_H-M   'P 1'
#
loop_
_entity.id
_entity.type
_entity.pdbx_description
1 polymer ?
#
loop_
_entity_poly.entity_id
_entity_poly.type
_entity_poly.pdbx_seq_one_letter_code
_entity_poly.pdbx_strand_id
1 'polypeptide(L)'
;MRLMSGAATAVAAGALVMTAAPAHATSASTSVGIPGGNKITINAWHCGFYVTACDWKASTKMSGTNPRKAKWIQNRTELAAHGVSVSITISKNPEATLTMKSRSLGEVRWKNTNAKISDTYGQMKPGGSTTYVSTKSCGSAKVTSSIKVSEKCAYAGAA
;
A
#
# COMPACT_ATOMS: atom_id res chain seq x y z
N MET A 1 -56.89 21.84 -41.66
CA MET A 1 -57.54 21.48 -40.38
C MET A 1 -57.04 20.09 -40.00
N ARG A 2 -56.42 19.96 -38.82
CA ARG A 2 -56.04 18.72 -38.12
C ARG A 2 -54.88 17.87 -38.68
N LEU A 3 -54.00 17.25 -37.90
CA LEU A 3 -53.57 17.32 -36.48
C LEU A 3 -52.35 16.37 -36.40
N MET A 4 -51.34 16.78 -35.63
CA MET A 4 -50.49 15.97 -34.75
C MET A 4 -49.56 14.85 -35.26
N SER A 5 -48.27 15.14 -35.06
CA SER A 5 -47.19 14.22 -34.71
C SER A 5 -47.62 13.17 -33.67
N GLY A 6 -47.29 11.90 -33.92
CA GLY A 6 -47.50 10.79 -32.99
C GLY A 6 -46.28 9.87 -32.99
N ALA A 7 -45.71 9.69 -31.80
CA ALA A 7 -44.50 8.94 -31.48
C ALA A 7 -44.73 7.42 -31.40
N ALA A 8 -43.68 6.63 -31.66
CA ALA A 8 -43.41 5.28 -31.13
C ALA A 8 -42.09 4.79 -31.76
N THR A 9 -41.10 4.20 -31.12
CA THR A 9 -40.88 3.70 -29.75
C THR A 9 -39.38 3.38 -29.69
N ALA A 10 -38.68 3.91 -28.68
CA ALA A 10 -37.34 3.46 -28.34
C ALA A 10 -37.42 2.08 -27.68
N VAL A 11 -36.59 1.13 -28.10
CA VAL A 11 -36.23 -0.04 -27.29
C VAL A 11 -34.71 -0.13 -27.27
N ALA A 12 -34.16 0.29 -26.14
CA ALA A 12 -32.78 0.00 -25.78
C ALA A 12 -32.67 -1.46 -25.34
N ALA A 13 -31.76 -2.20 -25.95
CA ALA A 13 -31.13 -3.39 -25.38
C ALA A 13 -29.63 -3.15 -25.56
N GLY A 14 -28.89 -2.70 -24.56
CA GLY A 14 -28.72 -3.41 -23.29
C GLY A 14 -27.48 -4.30 -23.34
N ALA A 15 -26.38 -3.86 -23.96
CA ALA A 15 -25.08 -4.48 -23.79
C ALA A 15 -24.34 -3.74 -22.66
N LEU A 16 -24.55 -4.18 -21.42
CA LEU A 16 -23.62 -3.90 -20.33
C LEU A 16 -22.31 -4.61 -20.66
N VAL A 17 -21.44 -3.94 -21.40
CA VAL A 17 -20.03 -4.30 -21.43
C VAL A 17 -19.51 -4.01 -20.03
N MET A 18 -19.52 -5.03 -19.18
CA MET A 18 -18.67 -5.08 -18.00
C MET A 18 -17.23 -5.14 -18.51
N THR A 19 -16.68 -4.00 -18.92
CA THR A 19 -15.24 -3.85 -19.01
C THR A 19 -14.76 -4.12 -17.59
N ALA A 20 -14.08 -5.24 -17.38
CA ALA A 20 -13.33 -5.45 -16.16
C ALA A 20 -12.35 -4.28 -16.09
N ALA A 21 -12.70 -3.25 -15.32
CA ALA A 21 -11.76 -2.20 -14.98
C ALA A 21 -10.53 -2.93 -14.42
N PRO A 22 -9.30 -2.58 -14.86
CA PRO A 22 -8.12 -3.15 -14.24
C PRO A 22 -8.31 -2.97 -12.73
N ALA A 23 -8.06 -4.01 -11.94
CA ALA A 23 -8.11 -3.89 -10.49
C ALA A 23 -7.12 -2.78 -10.11
N HIS A 24 -7.62 -1.54 -9.97
CA HIS A 24 -6.82 -0.38 -9.72
C HIS A 24 -6.11 -0.71 -8.41
N ALA A 25 -4.79 -0.65 -8.38
CA ALA A 25 -4.02 -0.86 -7.17
C ALA A 25 -3.23 0.41 -6.93
N THR A 26 -3.15 0.82 -5.67
CA THR A 26 -2.46 2.06 -5.32
C THR A 26 -1.07 1.71 -4.87
N SER A 27 -0.09 2.38 -5.45
CA SER A 27 1.30 2.13 -5.11
C SER A 27 2.12 3.42 -5.12
N ALA A 28 3.18 3.41 -4.33
CA ALA A 28 4.16 4.48 -4.28
C ALA A 28 5.54 3.92 -3.97
N SER A 29 6.56 4.58 -4.50
CA SER A 29 7.94 4.19 -4.29
C SER A 29 8.84 5.40 -4.07
N THR A 30 9.76 5.29 -3.12
CA THR A 30 10.81 6.27 -2.86
C THR A 30 12.15 5.55 -2.89
N SER A 31 13.19 6.14 -3.49
CA SER A 31 14.53 5.54 -3.51
C SER A 31 15.60 6.53 -3.08
N VAL A 32 16.64 6.02 -2.44
CA VAL A 32 17.83 6.79 -2.03
C VAL A 32 19.08 6.02 -2.45
N GLY A 33 19.95 6.70 -3.20
CA GLY A 33 21.29 6.20 -3.49
C GLY A 33 22.19 6.28 -2.26
N ILE A 34 23.08 5.31 -2.11
CA ILE A 34 24.05 5.26 -1.01
C ILE A 34 25.46 5.03 -1.56
N PRO A 35 26.51 5.48 -0.85
CA PRO A 35 27.90 5.29 -1.28
C PRO A 35 28.21 3.82 -1.59
N GLY A 36 29.05 3.59 -2.60
CA GLY A 36 29.37 2.25 -3.10
C GLY A 36 28.40 1.73 -4.18
N GLY A 37 27.54 2.59 -4.74
CA GLY A 37 26.65 2.25 -5.86
C GLY A 37 25.40 1.46 -5.44
N ASN A 38 25.18 1.27 -4.14
CA ASN A 38 23.98 0.64 -3.64
C ASN A 38 22.78 1.63 -3.65
N LYS A 39 21.56 1.10 -3.56
CA LYS A 39 20.32 1.88 -3.49
C LYS A 39 19.35 1.25 -2.49
N ILE A 40 18.69 2.08 -1.68
CA ILE A 40 17.54 1.66 -0.87
C ILE A 40 16.26 2.11 -1.58
N THR A 41 15.33 1.19 -1.81
CA THR A 41 14.01 1.44 -2.37
C THR A 41 12.94 1.05 -1.36
N ILE A 42 12.05 1.98 -1.07
CA ILE A 42 10.90 1.83 -0.19
C ILE A 42 9.66 1.77 -1.09
N ASN A 43 8.83 0.75 -0.93
CA ASN A 43 7.58 0.63 -1.67
C ASN A 43 6.41 0.49 -0.71
N ALA A 44 5.29 1.10 -1.08
CA ALA A 44 3.97 0.90 -0.50
C ALA A 44 3.03 0.45 -1.62
N TRP A 45 2.19 -0.53 -1.34
CA TRP A 45 1.18 -1.04 -2.24
C TRP A 45 -0.03 -1.51 -1.45
N HIS A 46 -1.22 -1.25 -1.95
CA HIS A 46 -2.44 -1.92 -1.54
C HIS A 46 -3.39 -2.09 -2.72
N CYS A 47 -4.35 -2.98 -2.58
CA CYS A 47 -5.47 -3.08 -3.50
C CYS A 47 -6.17 -1.71 -3.62
N GLY A 48 -6.70 -1.35 -4.79
CA GLY A 48 -7.46 -0.10 -4.95
C GLY A 48 -8.97 -0.32 -4.99
N PHE A 49 -9.45 -1.57 -4.97
CA PHE A 49 -10.84 -1.88 -4.67
C PHE A 49 -10.94 -3.03 -3.68
N TYR A 50 -11.83 -2.89 -2.69
CA TYR A 50 -12.15 -3.92 -1.71
C TYR A 50 -13.63 -3.83 -1.33
N VAL A 51 -14.26 -4.98 -1.07
CA VAL A 51 -15.59 -5.03 -0.46
C VAL A 51 -15.47 -5.22 1.05
N THR A 52 -14.62 -6.15 1.48
CA THR A 52 -14.45 -6.54 2.89
C THR A 52 -13.00 -6.57 3.36
N ALA A 53 -12.06 -6.81 2.46
CA ALA A 53 -10.65 -6.92 2.75
C ALA A 53 -9.82 -6.36 1.60
N CYS A 54 -8.74 -5.68 1.94
CA CYS A 54 -7.76 -5.16 1.01
C CYS A 54 -6.39 -5.75 1.30
N ASP A 55 -5.80 -6.41 0.30
CA ASP A 55 -4.42 -6.88 0.41
C ASP A 55 -3.47 -5.68 0.38
N TRP A 56 -2.38 -5.78 1.14
CA TRP A 56 -1.35 -4.77 1.19
C TRP A 56 0.04 -5.37 1.26
N LYS A 57 1.01 -4.61 0.76
CA LYS A 57 2.42 -4.95 0.79
C LYS A 57 3.26 -3.70 0.91
N ALA A 58 4.20 -3.73 1.84
CA ALA A 58 5.20 -2.71 2.01
C ALA A 58 6.59 -3.35 2.01
N SER A 59 7.58 -2.62 1.52
CA SER A 59 8.94 -3.14 1.46
C SER A 59 9.98 -2.05 1.61
N THR A 60 11.12 -2.44 2.17
CA THR A 60 12.37 -1.70 2.15
C THR A 60 13.44 -2.64 1.63
N LYS A 61 13.98 -2.33 0.45
CA LYS A 61 14.88 -3.20 -0.29
C LYS A 61 16.18 -2.46 -0.58
N MET A 62 17.29 -3.16 -0.39
CA MET A 62 18.60 -2.75 -0.83
C MET A 62 18.97 -3.49 -2.11
N SER A 63 19.40 -2.74 -3.11
CA SER A 63 20.03 -3.26 -4.32
C SER A 63 21.48 -2.81 -4.40
N GLY A 64 22.29 -3.55 -5.16
CA GLY A 64 23.71 -3.30 -5.34
C GLY A 64 24.58 -4.46 -4.81
N THR A 65 25.89 -4.29 -4.90
CA THR A 65 26.86 -5.37 -4.66
C THR A 65 27.84 -5.08 -3.52
N ASN A 66 27.98 -3.83 -3.07
CA ASN A 66 28.97 -3.46 -2.08
C ASN A 66 28.42 -2.55 -0.97
N PRO A 67 28.03 -3.10 0.20
CA PRO A 67 27.89 -4.52 0.51
C PRO A 67 26.62 -5.15 -0.10
N ARG A 68 26.60 -6.48 -0.30
CA ARG A 68 25.40 -7.21 -0.79
C ARG A 68 24.22 -7.22 0.20
N LYS A 69 24.50 -7.07 1.50
CA LYS A 69 23.51 -7.12 2.59
C LYS A 69 23.77 -5.96 3.55
N ALA A 70 22.70 -5.43 4.12
CA ALA A 70 22.79 -4.45 5.20
C ALA A 70 23.00 -5.17 6.54
N LYS A 71 23.67 -4.53 7.50
CA LYS A 71 23.71 -5.03 8.89
C LYS A 71 22.30 -5.20 9.44
N TRP A 72 21.44 -4.22 9.15
CA TRP A 72 19.99 -4.37 9.31
C TRP A 72 19.26 -3.49 8.30
N ILE A 73 18.06 -3.92 7.94
CA ILE A 73 17.10 -3.19 7.12
C ILE A 73 15.73 -3.31 7.77
N GLN A 74 14.99 -2.21 7.80
CA GLN A 74 13.73 -2.14 8.51
C GLN A 74 12.66 -1.52 7.64
N ASN A 75 11.46 -2.10 7.71
CA ASN A 75 10.24 -1.52 7.22
C ASN A 75 9.30 -1.22 8.41
N ARG A 76 8.70 -0.03 8.39
CA ARG A 76 7.63 0.42 9.28
C ARG A 76 6.48 0.86 8.39
N THR A 77 5.39 0.13 8.40
CA THR A 77 4.20 0.36 7.60
C THR A 77 3.09 0.95 8.46
N GLU A 78 2.52 2.09 8.08
CA GLU A 78 1.27 2.59 8.65
C GLU A 78 0.13 2.24 7.69
N LEU A 79 -0.94 1.68 8.22
CA LEU A 79 -2.14 1.26 7.50
C LEU A 79 -3.33 1.97 8.13
N ALA A 80 -4.06 2.74 7.33
CA ALA A 80 -5.14 3.57 7.83
C ALA A 80 -6.42 3.39 7.01
N ALA A 81 -7.56 3.44 7.70
CA ALA A 81 -8.88 3.59 7.13
C ALA A 81 -9.36 5.03 7.35
N HIS A 82 -9.95 5.64 6.32
CA HIS A 82 -10.40 7.03 6.33
C HIS A 82 -11.90 7.09 6.12
N GLY A 83 -12.58 8.01 6.81
CA GLY A 83 -14.03 8.17 6.76
C GLY A 83 -14.62 8.52 8.12
N VAL A 84 -15.93 8.38 8.25
CA VAL A 84 -16.67 8.70 9.48
C VAL A 84 -16.87 7.45 10.33
N SER A 85 -16.53 7.50 11.62
CA SER A 85 -16.70 6.39 12.57
C SER A 85 -16.06 5.07 12.10
N VAL A 86 -14.89 5.18 11.48
CA VAL A 86 -14.20 4.06 10.83
C VAL A 86 -13.40 3.20 11.80
N SER A 87 -13.19 1.95 11.39
CA SER A 87 -12.29 1.02 12.08
C SER A 87 -11.50 0.18 11.08
N ILE A 88 -10.39 -0.41 11.52
CA ILE A 88 -9.56 -1.28 10.69
C ILE A 88 -9.03 -2.46 11.51
N THR A 89 -9.13 -3.66 10.93
CA THR A 89 -8.42 -4.84 11.42
C THR A 89 -7.30 -5.18 10.45
N ILE A 90 -6.10 -5.49 10.96
CA ILE A 90 -4.92 -5.72 10.13
C ILE A 90 -4.36 -7.11 10.43
N SER A 91 -4.08 -7.87 9.38
CA SER A 91 -3.20 -9.04 9.44
C SER A 91 -1.82 -8.69 8.88
N LYS A 92 -0.81 -9.43 9.29
CA LYS A 92 0.60 -9.24 8.94
C LYS A 92 1.31 -10.58 8.77
N ASN A 93 2.48 -10.58 8.15
CA ASN A 93 3.39 -11.73 8.19
C ASN A 93 3.84 -12.04 9.64
N PRO A 94 4.20 -13.31 9.96
CA PRO A 94 4.52 -13.72 11.33
C PRO A 94 5.67 -12.92 11.96
N GLU A 95 6.70 -12.62 11.17
CA GLU A 95 7.95 -11.99 11.62
C GLU A 95 7.81 -10.52 12.02
N ALA A 96 6.74 -9.85 11.57
CA ALA A 96 6.51 -8.45 11.88
C ALA A 96 5.79 -8.28 13.23
N THR A 97 5.88 -7.10 13.83
CA THR A 97 5.07 -6.69 14.98
C THR A 97 3.94 -5.79 14.47
N LEU A 98 2.71 -5.98 14.97
CA LEU A 98 1.57 -5.09 14.69
C LEU A 98 1.19 -4.36 15.98
N THR A 99 1.06 -3.03 15.89
CA THR A 99 0.59 -2.16 16.97
C THR A 99 -0.55 -1.30 16.45
N MET A 100 -1.74 -1.48 17.00
CA MET A 100 -2.86 -0.56 16.73
C MET A 100 -2.62 0.77 17.46
N LYS A 101 -2.58 1.88 16.73
CA LYS A 101 -2.40 3.23 17.28
C LYS A 101 -3.73 3.91 17.57
N SER A 102 -4.77 3.58 16.80
CA SER A 102 -6.15 3.97 17.03
C SER A 102 -7.08 2.90 16.47
N ARG A 103 -8.39 3.13 16.50
CA ARG A 103 -9.37 2.22 15.86
C ARG A 103 -9.20 2.13 14.34
N SER A 104 -8.63 3.16 13.70
CA SER A 104 -8.52 3.28 12.25
C SER A 104 -7.08 3.37 11.74
N LEU A 105 -6.09 3.20 12.61
CA LEU A 105 -4.67 3.27 12.27
C LEU A 105 -3.88 2.16 12.97
N GLY A 106 -3.18 1.34 12.18
CA GLY A 106 -2.22 0.37 12.68
C GLY A 106 -0.83 0.57 12.12
N GLU A 107 0.17 0.16 12.89
CA GLU A 107 1.58 0.18 12.51
C GLU A 107 2.12 -1.25 12.50
N VAL A 108 2.65 -1.69 11.35
CA VAL A 108 3.34 -2.96 11.20
C VAL A 108 4.84 -2.70 11.05
N ARG A 109 5.67 -3.35 11.85
CA ARG A 109 7.13 -3.13 11.83
C ARG A 109 7.88 -4.43 11.74
N TRP A 110 8.86 -4.50 10.84
CA TRP A 110 9.79 -5.60 10.76
C TRP A 110 11.21 -5.12 10.50
N LYS A 111 12.16 -5.58 11.33
CA LYS A 111 13.59 -5.34 11.17
C LYS A 111 14.27 -6.66 10.86
N ASN A 112 14.88 -6.75 9.69
CA ASN A 112 15.63 -7.91 9.25
C ASN A 112 17.14 -7.63 9.36
N THR A 113 17.90 -8.54 9.99
CA THR A 113 19.34 -8.41 10.19
C THR A 113 20.12 -9.21 9.17
N ASN A 114 21.28 -8.72 8.73
CA ASN A 114 22.09 -9.36 7.70
C ASN A 114 21.28 -9.72 6.43
N ALA A 115 20.49 -8.75 5.97
CA ALA A 115 19.54 -8.93 4.89
C ALA A 115 19.57 -7.74 3.94
N LYS A 116 19.06 -7.95 2.73
CA LYS A 116 18.85 -6.90 1.73
C LYS A 116 17.40 -6.45 1.65
N ILE A 117 16.47 -7.11 2.33
CA ILE A 117 15.03 -6.85 2.22
C ILE A 117 14.37 -6.94 3.60
N SER A 118 13.47 -6.00 3.88
CA SER A 118 12.41 -6.11 4.89
C SER A 118 11.06 -5.85 4.19
N ASP A 119 10.30 -6.91 3.99
CA ASP A 119 8.97 -6.95 3.35
C ASP A 119 7.91 -7.28 4.40
N THR A 120 6.87 -6.47 4.48
CA THR A 120 5.68 -6.70 5.29
C THR A 120 4.47 -6.79 4.37
N TYR A 121 3.55 -7.69 4.70
CA TYR A 121 2.35 -7.91 3.89
C TYR A 121 1.24 -8.50 4.73
N GLY A 122 0.02 -8.40 4.23
CA GLY A 122 -1.15 -8.99 4.85
C GLY A 122 -2.42 -8.42 4.25
N GLN A 123 -3.48 -8.42 5.04
CA GLN A 123 -4.78 -7.85 4.67
C GLN A 123 -5.16 -6.78 5.67
N MET A 124 -5.84 -5.74 5.20
CA MET A 124 -6.55 -4.80 6.04
C MET A 124 -8.05 -4.94 5.76
N LYS A 125 -8.84 -4.99 6.83
CA LYS A 125 -10.29 -5.14 6.79
C LYS A 125 -10.90 -3.88 7.40
N PRO A 126 -11.18 -2.86 6.58
CA PRO A 126 -11.85 -1.65 7.04
C PRO A 126 -13.33 -1.93 7.36
N GLY A 127 -13.89 -1.18 8.30
CA GLY A 127 -15.29 -1.25 8.69
C GLY A 127 -15.88 0.14 8.97
N GLY A 128 -17.18 0.19 9.25
CA GLY A 128 -17.93 1.44 9.36
C GLY A 128 -18.07 2.16 8.01
N SER A 129 -18.21 3.48 8.03
CA SER A 129 -18.33 4.30 6.81
C SER A 129 -16.95 4.65 6.22
N THR A 130 -16.13 3.63 5.96
CA THR A 130 -14.80 3.82 5.35
C THR A 130 -14.96 4.22 3.90
N THR A 131 -14.39 5.35 3.52
CA THR A 131 -14.37 5.85 2.15
C THR A 131 -13.18 5.28 1.38
N TYR A 132 -12.00 5.23 2.03
CA TYR A 132 -10.80 4.65 1.44
C TYR A 132 -9.80 4.16 2.50
N VAL A 133 -8.78 3.42 2.05
CA VAL A 133 -7.63 3.03 2.86
C VAL A 133 -6.33 3.57 2.28
N SER A 134 -5.31 3.67 3.12
CA SER A 134 -3.97 4.08 2.71
C SER A 134 -2.90 3.21 3.35
N THR A 135 -1.79 3.03 2.63
CA THR A 135 -0.57 2.40 3.11
C THR A 135 0.61 3.36 3.00
N LYS A 136 1.26 3.64 4.12
CA LYS A 136 2.52 4.38 4.17
C LYS A 136 3.64 3.44 4.56
N SER A 137 4.60 3.24 3.69
CA SER A 137 5.79 2.43 3.96
C SER A 137 6.95 3.36 4.28
N CYS A 138 7.56 3.20 5.44
CA CYS A 138 8.73 3.95 5.89
C CYS A 138 9.90 2.99 6.11
N GLY A 139 10.99 3.21 5.37
CA GLY A 139 12.16 2.34 5.36
C GLY A 139 13.39 3.01 5.94
N SER A 140 14.18 2.25 6.69
CA SER A 140 15.50 2.66 7.18
C SER A 140 16.48 1.49 7.13
N ALA A 141 17.78 1.77 7.10
CA ALA A 141 18.80 0.73 7.05
C ALA A 141 20.11 1.18 7.71
N LYS A 142 20.86 0.21 8.23
CA LYS A 142 22.29 0.35 8.51
C LYS A 142 23.05 -0.59 7.59
N VAL A 143 23.70 -0.01 6.60
CA VAL A 143 24.38 -0.75 5.53
C VAL A 143 25.74 -1.24 6.03
N THR A 144 26.54 -0.34 6.61
CA THR A 144 27.81 -0.65 7.27
C THR A 144 27.85 -0.01 8.67
N SER A 145 28.98 -0.06 9.36
CA SER A 145 29.13 0.73 10.61
C SER A 145 28.99 2.23 10.37
N SER A 146 29.45 2.71 9.21
CA SER A 146 29.53 4.14 8.85
C SER A 146 28.36 4.61 7.97
N ILE A 147 27.72 3.72 7.21
CA ILE A 147 26.62 4.06 6.30
C ILE A 147 25.29 3.72 6.95
N LYS A 148 24.51 4.76 7.28
CA LYS A 148 23.14 4.67 7.79
C LYS A 148 22.21 5.45 6.87
N VAL A 149 21.05 4.87 6.60
CA VAL A 149 19.96 5.51 5.86
C VAL A 149 18.87 5.84 6.86
N SER A 150 18.62 7.14 7.04
CA SER A 150 17.50 7.64 7.84
C SER A 150 16.17 7.23 7.23
N GLU A 151 15.11 7.31 8.03
CA GLU A 151 13.78 6.89 7.59
C GLU A 151 13.33 7.72 6.37
N LYS A 152 12.87 7.02 5.32
CA LYS A 152 12.25 7.59 4.13
C LYS A 152 10.96 6.86 3.84
N CYS A 153 9.93 7.60 3.43
CA CYS A 153 8.60 7.03 3.26
C CYS A 153 8.11 7.11 1.82
N ALA A 154 7.24 6.17 1.47
CA ALA A 154 6.40 6.17 0.28
C ALA A 154 4.94 6.02 0.75
N TYR A 155 4.04 6.83 0.21
CA TYR A 155 2.63 6.87 0.59
C TYR A 155 1.75 6.48 -0.59
N ALA A 156 1.03 5.37 -0.44
CA ALA A 156 -0.02 4.94 -1.33
C ALA A 156 -1.37 5.24 -0.65
N GLY A 157 -2.15 6.16 -1.20
CA GLY A 157 -3.53 6.40 -0.81
C GLY A 157 -4.38 6.64 -2.06
N ALA A 158 -5.59 6.09 -2.09
CA ALA A 158 -6.60 6.40 -3.09
C ALA A 158 -7.71 7.16 -2.40
N ALA A 159 -8.22 8.25 -2.98
CA ALA A 159 -9.43 8.92 -2.51
C ALA A 159 -10.60 8.54 -3.43
#